data_AF-A0A7S3ML34-F1
#
_entry.id   AF-A0A7S3ML34-F1
#
_cell.length_a   1.000
_cell.length_b   1.000
_cell.length_c   1.000
_cell.angle_alpha   90.00
_cell.angle_beta   90.00
_cell.angle_gamma   90.00
#
_symmetry.space_group_name_H-M   'P 1'
#
loop_
_entity.id
_entity.type
_entity.pdbx_description
1 polymer ?
#
loop_
_entity_poly.entity_id
_entity_poly.type
_entity_poly.pdbx_seq_one_letter_code
_entity_poly.pdbx_strand_id
1 'polypeptide(L)'
;MQEAQGEDEELDFSGPTPIAKLEQYGISNVDIKKLVDAGYHTIEAICYVPRKTLVTTKGISEAKLDKILEAAQKEVKMDFVSAGTYLDQTKNRIQLSTGSKSLDTLLGGGIEAGSITELFGEFRTGKTQLCHTLCVTCQ
;
A
#
# COMPACT_ATOMS: atom_id res chain seq x y z
N MET A 1 32.27 8.46 22.30
CA MET A 1 31.54 8.02 21.09
C MET A 1 30.11 8.49 21.30
N GLN A 2 29.68 9.46 20.50
CA GLN A 2 28.36 10.06 20.61
C GLN A 2 27.31 9.04 20.17
N GLU A 3 26.35 8.79 21.06
CA GLU A 3 25.15 8.05 20.77
C GLU A 3 24.33 8.86 19.74
N ALA A 4 24.27 8.37 18.50
CA ALA A 4 23.32 8.86 17.54
C ALA A 4 21.94 8.35 17.98
N GLN A 5 21.19 9.21 18.66
CA GLN A 5 19.75 9.08 18.80
C GLN A 5 19.17 9.08 17.38
N GLY A 6 18.87 7.89 16.86
CA GLY A 6 17.98 7.76 15.73
C GLY A 6 16.61 8.23 16.20
N GLU A 7 16.12 9.33 15.63
CA GLU A 7 14.72 9.66 15.71
C GLU A 7 13.97 8.48 15.07
N ASP A 8 13.44 7.58 15.92
CA ASP A 8 12.45 6.59 15.54
C ASP A 8 11.18 7.38 15.16
N GLU A 9 11.18 7.96 13.96
CA GLU A 9 9.95 8.32 13.29
C GLU A 9 9.20 7.01 13.08
N GLU A 10 8.25 6.71 13.97
CA GLU A 10 7.19 5.74 13.71
C GLU A 10 6.65 6.05 12.32
N LEU A 11 7.05 5.22 11.34
CA LEU A 11 6.43 5.20 10.03
C LEU A 11 5.06 4.58 10.27
N ASP A 12 4.15 5.41 10.77
CA ASP A 12 2.74 5.10 10.89
C ASP A 12 2.32 4.50 9.56
N PHE A 13 1.80 3.27 9.59
CA PHE A 13 1.11 2.69 8.45
C PHE A 13 -0.20 3.47 8.28
N SER A 14 -0.08 4.70 7.79
CA SER A 14 -1.17 5.46 7.21
C SER A 14 -1.66 4.63 6.04
N GLY A 15 -2.95 4.34 6.01
CA GLY A 15 -3.59 3.71 4.86
C GLY A 15 -3.33 4.50 3.56
N PRO A 16 -3.89 4.04 2.43
CA PRO A 16 -3.62 4.63 1.12
C PRO A 16 -3.85 6.15 1.13
N THR A 17 -2.84 6.91 0.73
CA THR A 17 -2.91 8.36 0.73
C THR A 17 -3.71 8.82 -0.49
N PRO A 18 -4.85 9.52 -0.31
CA PRO A 18 -5.69 9.91 -1.44
C PRO A 18 -4.96 10.90 -2.35
N ILE A 19 -5.13 10.74 -3.66
CA ILE A 19 -4.50 11.59 -4.68
C ILE A 19 -4.86 13.08 -4.53
N ALA A 20 -5.99 13.40 -3.89
CA ALA A 20 -6.41 14.76 -3.59
C ALA A 20 -5.39 15.53 -2.73
N LYS A 21 -4.56 14.86 -1.93
CA LYS A 21 -3.50 15.51 -1.13
C LYS A 21 -2.45 16.19 -2.02
N LEU A 22 -2.29 15.77 -3.28
CA LEU A 22 -1.41 16.43 -4.25
C LEU A 22 -1.80 17.87 -4.58
N GLU A 23 -3.04 18.29 -4.29
CA GLU A 23 -3.46 19.70 -4.44
C GLU A 23 -2.63 20.64 -3.56
N GLN A 24 -2.26 20.18 -2.36
CA GLN A 24 -1.44 20.95 -1.41
C GLN A 24 -0.03 21.20 -1.94
N TYR A 25 0.44 20.37 -2.88
CA TYR A 25 1.73 20.47 -3.54
C TYR A 25 1.66 21.27 -4.85
N GLY A 26 0.54 21.94 -5.13
CA GLY A 26 0.38 22.83 -6.29
C GLY A 26 0.02 22.13 -7.60
N ILE A 27 -0.48 20.89 -7.55
CA ILE A 27 -0.99 20.17 -8.72
C ILE A 27 -2.42 20.61 -9.01
N SER A 28 -2.75 20.86 -10.28
CA SER A 28 -4.08 21.33 -10.67
C SER A 28 -5.13 20.22 -10.49
N ASN A 29 -6.32 20.59 -10.00
CA ASN A 29 -7.46 19.67 -9.87
C ASN A 29 -7.86 19.03 -11.22
N VAL A 30 -7.63 19.74 -12.34
CA VAL A 30 -7.85 19.22 -13.69
C VAL A 30 -6.91 18.04 -14.00
N ASP A 31 -5.65 18.14 -13.61
CA ASP A 31 -4.68 17.05 -13.85
C ASP A 31 -4.92 15.88 -12.87
N ILE A 32 -5.38 16.14 -11.64
CA ILE A 32 -5.81 15.11 -10.68
C ILE A 32 -7.01 14.33 -11.22
N LYS A 33 -8.03 15.01 -11.77
CA LYS A 33 -9.18 14.33 -12.39
C LYS A 33 -8.77 13.40 -13.52
N LYS A 34 -7.84 13.82 -14.38
CA LYS A 34 -7.32 12.94 -15.45
C LYS A 34 -6.61 11.70 -14.92
N LEU A 35 -5.88 11.83 -13.81
CA LEU A 35 -5.23 10.70 -13.15
C LEU A 35 -6.27 9.74 -12.55
N VAL A 36 -7.31 10.28 -11.91
CA VAL A 36 -8.44 9.51 -11.40
C VAL A 36 -9.19 8.79 -12.52
N ASP A 37 -9.46 9.48 -13.64
CA ASP A 37 -10.11 8.89 -14.82
C ASP A 37 -9.25 7.80 -15.48
N ALA A 38 -7.92 7.86 -15.29
CA ALA A 38 -6.98 6.82 -15.72
C ALA A 38 -6.86 5.64 -14.72
N GLY A 39 -7.54 5.71 -13.57
CA GLY A 39 -7.56 4.67 -12.54
C GLY A 39 -6.56 4.87 -11.39
N TYR A 40 -5.89 6.02 -11.31
CA TYR A 40 -4.97 6.36 -10.22
C TYR A 40 -5.71 7.13 -9.12
N HIS A 41 -6.01 6.44 -8.02
CA HIS A 41 -6.77 7.01 -6.90
C HIS A 41 -5.91 7.38 -5.69
N THR A 42 -4.69 6.86 -5.61
CA THR A 42 -3.78 7.07 -4.48
C THR A 42 -2.42 7.57 -4.95
N ILE A 43 -1.66 8.20 -4.05
CA ILE A 43 -0.33 8.72 -4.38
C ILE A 43 0.66 7.57 -4.63
N GLU A 44 0.54 6.47 -3.87
CA GLU A 44 1.35 5.28 -4.00
C GLU A 44 1.16 4.63 -5.39
N ALA A 45 -0.07 4.63 -5.92
CA ALA A 45 -0.36 4.10 -7.25
C ALA A 45 0.42 4.84 -8.36
N ILE A 46 0.71 6.13 -8.19
CA ILE A 46 1.53 6.90 -9.14
C ILE A 46 3.00 6.56 -8.94
N CYS A 47 3.47 6.50 -7.70
CA CYS A 47 4.88 6.20 -7.38
C CYS A 47 5.32 4.81 -7.83
N TYR A 48 4.44 3.81 -7.79
CA TYR A 48 4.77 2.42 -8.14
C TYR A 48 4.68 2.11 -9.63
N VAL A 49 4.08 3.01 -10.41
CA VAL A 49 3.88 2.80 -11.85
C VAL A 49 5.05 3.37 -12.64
N PRO A 50 5.58 2.64 -13.64
CA PRO A 50 6.64 3.15 -14.48
C PRO A 50 6.24 4.44 -15.20
N ARG A 51 7.15 5.42 -15.24
CA ARG A 51 6.95 6.70 -15.94
C ARG A 51 6.40 6.55 -17.35
N LYS A 52 6.84 5.53 -18.09
CA LYS A 52 6.39 5.25 -19.47
C LYS A 52 4.87 5.05 -19.56
N THR A 53 4.26 4.41 -18.57
CA THR A 53 2.82 4.17 -18.50
C THR A 53 2.06 5.41 -18.07
N LEU A 54 2.67 6.28 -17.26
CA LEU A 54 2.03 7.54 -16.86
C LEU A 54 1.99 8.55 -18.01
N VAL A 55 3.01 8.58 -18.87
CA VAL A 55 3.06 9.46 -20.06
C VAL A 55 1.98 9.11 -21.08
N THR A 56 1.53 7.85 -21.17
CA THR A 56 0.44 7.46 -22.08
C THR A 56 -0.93 7.94 -21.59
N THR A 57 -1.02 8.48 -20.37
CA THR A 57 -2.24 9.08 -19.84
C THR A 57 -2.63 10.30 -20.66
N LYS A 58 -3.83 10.27 -21.25
CA LYS A 58 -4.30 11.33 -22.15
C LYS A 58 -4.35 12.68 -21.44
N GLY A 59 -3.68 13.67 -22.02
CA GLY A 59 -3.78 15.07 -21.57
C GLY A 59 -2.84 15.46 -20.42
N ILE A 60 -1.85 14.63 -20.08
CA ILE A 60 -0.73 14.97 -19.20
C ILE A 60 0.53 15.09 -20.06
N SER A 61 1.24 16.22 -19.97
CA SER A 61 2.54 16.38 -20.62
C SER A 61 3.67 15.85 -19.74
N GLU A 62 4.81 15.48 -20.33
CA GLU A 62 5.98 15.00 -19.59
C GLU A 62 6.43 16.00 -18.51
N ALA A 63 6.46 17.30 -18.84
CA ALA A 63 6.83 18.35 -17.89
C ALA A 63 5.86 18.49 -16.71
N LYS A 64 4.57 18.13 -16.89
CA LYS A 64 3.61 18.08 -15.78
C LYS A 64 3.79 16.82 -14.96
N LEU A 65 4.03 15.70 -15.62
CA LEU A 65 4.26 14.42 -14.95
C LEU A 65 5.47 14.49 -14.01
N ASP A 66 6.56 15.17 -14.41
CA ASP A 66 7.74 15.33 -13.57
C ASP A 66 7.42 16.07 -12.27
N LYS A 67 6.61 17.14 -12.35
CA LYS A 67 6.15 17.87 -11.16
C LYS A 67 5.26 17.03 -10.26
N ILE A 68 4.40 16.21 -10.85
CA ILE A 68 3.52 15.29 -10.10
C ILE A 68 4.35 14.23 -9.38
N LEU A 69 5.33 13.64 -10.06
CA LEU A 69 6.22 12.63 -9.47
C LEU A 69 7.09 13.23 -8.36
N GLU A 70 7.62 14.44 -8.54
CA GLU A 70 8.39 15.11 -7.49
C GLU A 70 7.53 15.42 -6.25
N ALA A 71 6.26 15.81 -6.44
CA ALA A 71 5.32 16.01 -5.35
C ALA A 71 4.98 14.69 -4.64
N ALA A 72 4.73 13.63 -5.41
CA ALA A 72 4.37 12.31 -4.88
C ALA A 72 5.53 11.66 -4.09
N GLN A 73 6.78 11.86 -4.52
CA GLN A 73 7.97 11.36 -3.82
C GLN A 73 8.23 12.06 -2.48
N LYS A 74 7.74 13.29 -2.28
CA LYS A 74 7.83 13.98 -0.98
C LYS A 74 6.89 13.37 0.06
N GLU A 75 5.80 12.76 -0.39
CA GLU A 75 4.82 12.12 0.46
C GLU A 75 5.16 10.65 0.72
N VAL A 76 5.59 9.92 -0.32
CA VAL A 76 5.92 8.49 -0.22
C VAL A 76 7.44 8.32 -0.10
N LYS A 77 7.91 7.96 1.10
CA LYS A 77 9.32 7.61 1.32
C LYS A 77 9.66 6.30 0.60
N MET A 78 10.45 6.39 -0.48
CA MET A 78 10.87 5.27 -1.32
C MET A 78 12.36 4.90 -1.13
N ASP A 79 12.95 5.28 0.01
CA ASP A 79 14.36 5.08 0.30
C ASP A 79 14.70 3.67 0.78
N PHE A 80 15.98 3.34 0.74
CA PHE A 80 16.49 2.10 1.33
C PHE A 80 16.31 2.12 2.85
N VAL A 81 15.70 1.06 3.37
CA VAL A 81 15.55 0.83 4.81
C VAL A 81 16.42 -0.34 5.26
N SER A 82 16.85 -0.31 6.53
CA SER A 82 17.58 -1.42 7.12
C SER A 82 16.68 -2.64 7.32
N ALA A 83 17.27 -3.83 7.35
CA ALA A 83 16.53 -5.08 7.59
C ALA A 83 15.83 -5.08 8.97
N GLY A 84 16.43 -4.46 9.99
CA GLY A 84 15.83 -4.33 11.33
C GLY A 84 14.57 -3.47 11.29
N THR A 85 14.68 -2.28 10.70
CA THR A 85 13.54 -1.35 10.53
C THR A 85 12.40 -2.00 9.73
N TYR A 86 12.73 -2.73 8.66
CA TYR A 86 11.72 -3.44 7.87
C TYR A 86 11.03 -4.56 8.66
N LEU A 87 11.77 -5.31 9.47
CA LEU A 87 11.20 -6.36 10.32
C LEU A 87 10.24 -5.78 11.38
N ASP A 88 10.57 -4.62 11.95
CA ASP A 88 9.67 -3.97 12.91
C ASP A 88 8.41 -3.43 12.22
N GLN A 89 8.50 -2.96 10.98
CA GLN A 89 7.34 -2.61 10.16
C GLN A 89 6.44 -3.82 9.85
N THR A 90 7.01 -4.98 9.53
CA THR A 90 6.19 -6.17 9.18
C THR A 90 5.46 -6.74 10.39
N LYS A 91 5.99 -6.59 11.60
CA LYS A 91 5.29 -6.97 12.85
C LYS A 91 4.00 -6.18 13.08
N ASN A 92 3.93 -4.94 12.57
CA ASN A 92 2.77 -4.07 12.72
C ASN A 92 1.70 -4.29 11.65
N ARG A 93 1.88 -5.26 10.73
CA ARG A 93 0.88 -5.56 9.70
C ARG A 93 -0.37 -6.18 10.31
N ILE A 94 -1.52 -5.76 9.78
CA ILE A 94 -2.82 -6.30 10.18
C ILE A 94 -2.90 -7.77 9.76
N GLN A 95 -3.31 -8.63 10.70
CA GLN A 95 -3.57 -10.04 10.47
C GLN A 95 -5.06 -10.33 10.69
N LEU A 96 -5.72 -10.88 9.66
CA LEU A 96 -7.13 -11.24 9.71
C LEU A 96 -7.29 -12.63 10.33
N SER A 97 -8.07 -12.76 11.40
CA SER A 97 -8.39 -14.06 11.97
C SER A 97 -9.22 -14.90 10.99
N THR A 98 -8.89 -16.18 10.91
CA THR A 98 -9.63 -17.19 10.15
C THR A 98 -10.88 -17.68 10.88
N GLY A 99 -11.12 -17.22 12.12
CA GLY A 99 -12.16 -17.72 13.02
C GLY A 99 -11.77 -19.01 13.76
N SER A 100 -10.57 -19.55 13.51
CA SER A 100 -10.03 -20.74 14.18
C SER A 100 -8.66 -20.46 14.78
N LYS A 101 -8.56 -20.59 16.11
CA LYS A 101 -7.29 -20.37 16.84
C LYS A 101 -6.15 -21.28 16.37
N SER A 102 -6.47 -22.52 15.98
CA SER A 102 -5.45 -23.47 15.51
C SER A 102 -4.90 -23.08 14.15
N LEU A 103 -5.75 -22.60 13.26
CA LEU A 103 -5.35 -22.15 11.93
C LEU A 103 -4.61 -20.80 12.02
N ASP A 104 -5.08 -19.87 12.85
CA ASP A 104 -4.38 -18.61 13.10
C ASP A 104 -2.98 -18.86 13.65
N THR A 105 -2.83 -19.77 14.64
CA THR A 105 -1.51 -20.14 15.17
C THR A 105 -0.61 -20.74 14.10
N LEU A 106 -1.15 -21.60 13.23
CA LEU A 106 -0.40 -22.20 12.11
C LEU A 106 0.08 -21.13 11.11
N LEU A 107 -0.71 -20.07 10.90
CA LEU A 107 -0.40 -18.96 9.99
C LEU A 107 0.42 -17.85 10.65
N GLY A 108 0.81 -17.97 11.92
CA GLY A 108 1.55 -16.92 12.63
C GLY A 108 0.70 -15.72 13.05
N GLY A 109 -0.61 -15.95 13.24
CA GLY A 109 -1.60 -15.04 13.82
C GLY A 109 -2.82 -14.78 12.93
N GLY A 110 -2.77 -15.13 11.64
CA GLY A 110 -3.90 -15.03 10.72
C GLY A 110 -3.47 -14.85 9.27
N ILE A 111 -4.38 -14.39 8.42
CA ILE A 111 -4.08 -14.02 7.03
C ILE A 111 -3.49 -12.60 7.00
N GLU A 112 -2.27 -12.44 6.50
CA GLU A 112 -1.52 -11.18 6.50
C GLU A 112 -2.04 -10.20 5.43
N ALA A 113 -2.40 -8.98 5.85
CA ALA A 113 -2.77 -7.90 4.94
C ALA A 113 -1.57 -7.38 4.14
N GLY A 114 -1.83 -6.84 2.94
CA GLY A 114 -0.77 -6.35 2.05
C GLY A 114 0.00 -7.47 1.32
N SER A 115 -0.51 -8.70 1.38
CA SER A 115 0.02 -9.87 0.66
C SER A 115 -1.10 -10.62 -0.08
N ILE A 116 -0.74 -11.46 -1.04
CA ILE A 116 -1.67 -12.39 -1.69
C ILE A 116 -1.46 -13.77 -1.06
N THR A 117 -2.51 -14.31 -0.43
CA THR A 117 -2.50 -15.67 0.14
C THR A 117 -3.34 -16.60 -0.73
N GLU A 118 -2.73 -17.70 -1.19
CA GLU A 118 -3.40 -18.70 -2.03
C GLU A 118 -3.96 -19.86 -1.20
N LEU A 119 -5.21 -20.25 -1.46
CA LEU A 119 -5.89 -21.40 -0.83
C LEU A 119 -6.18 -22.47 -1.88
N PHE A 120 -5.43 -23.57 -1.87
CA PHE A 120 -5.62 -24.70 -2.79
C PHE A 120 -6.05 -25.99 -2.07
N GLY A 121 -6.72 -26.90 -2.79
CA GLY A 121 -7.15 -28.20 -2.28
C GLY A 121 -8.33 -28.80 -3.04
N GLU A 122 -8.68 -30.04 -2.77
CA GLU A 122 -9.75 -30.80 -3.46
C GLU A 122 -11.16 -30.20 -3.29
N PHE A 123 -12.13 -30.73 -4.04
CA PHE A 123 -13.53 -30.35 -3.85
C PHE A 123 -13.98 -30.62 -2.40
N ARG A 124 -14.84 -29.75 -1.87
CA ARG A 124 -15.43 -29.87 -0.52
C ARG A 124 -14.43 -29.76 0.66
N THR A 125 -13.23 -29.22 0.46
CA THR A 125 -12.25 -28.98 1.55
C THR A 125 -12.44 -27.67 2.33
N GLY A 126 -13.54 -26.94 2.11
CA GLY A 126 -13.86 -25.75 2.91
C GLY A 126 -13.28 -24.41 2.43
N LYS A 127 -12.57 -24.36 1.29
CA LYS A 127 -12.00 -23.12 0.72
C LYS A 127 -13.02 -21.97 0.62
N THR A 128 -14.18 -22.21 0.01
CA THR A 128 -15.25 -21.21 -0.14
C THR A 128 -15.82 -20.76 1.22
N GLN A 129 -15.94 -21.67 2.18
CA GLN A 129 -16.43 -21.33 3.52
C GLN A 129 -15.43 -20.44 4.26
N LEU A 130 -14.13 -20.72 4.13
CA LEU A 130 -13.09 -19.87 4.72
C LEU A 130 -13.15 -18.45 4.14
N CYS A 131 -13.34 -18.29 2.83
CA CYS A 131 -13.54 -16.98 2.21
C CYS A 131 -14.77 -16.26 2.77
N HIS A 132 -15.90 -16.95 2.96
CA HIS A 132 -17.09 -16.35 3.58
C HIS A 132 -16.85 -15.90 5.01
N THR A 133 -16.13 -16.68 5.82
CA THR A 133 -15.76 -16.28 7.18
C THR A 133 -14.87 -15.04 7.15
N LEU A 134 -13.87 -14.99 6.27
CA LEU A 134 -12.97 -13.85 6.13
C LEU A 134 -13.72 -12.55 5.77
N CYS A 135 -14.80 -12.61 4.98
CA CYS A 135 -15.64 -11.44 4.68
C CYS A 135 -16.38 -10.87 5.89
N VAL A 136 -16.53 -11.65 6.97
CA VAL A 136 -17.15 -11.19 8.23
C VAL A 136 -16.07 -10.77 9.22
N THR A 137 -14.95 -11.49 9.30
CA THR A 137 -13.87 -11.16 10.26
C THR A 137 -13.07 -9.93 9.86
N CYS A 138 -13.17 -9.45 8.63
CA CYS A 138 -12.54 -8.21 8.16
C CYS A 138 -13.38 -6.93 8.36
N GLN A 139 -14.61 -7.03 8.86
CA GLN A 139 -15.50 -5.88 9.14
C GLN A 139 -15.11 -5.20 10.45
#